data_AF-A0A6A8DK61-F1
#
_entry.id   AF-A0A6A8DK61-F1
#
_cell.length_a   1.000
_cell.length_b   1.000
_cell.length_c   1.000
_cell.angle_alpha   90.00
_cell.angle_beta   90.00
_cell.angle_gamma   90.00
#
_symmetry.space_group_name_H-M   'P 1'
#
loop_
_entity.id
_entity.type
_entity.pdbx_description
1 polymer ?
#
loop_
_entity_poly.entity_id
_entity_poly.type
_entity_poly.pdbx_seq_one_letter_code
_entity_poly.pdbx_strand_id
1 'polypeptide(L)' 'MMSIVEFFRNLPRKKCAKCGNDIVEKADCYVNLCDNCDHPAL' A
#
# COMPACT_ATOMS: atom_id res chain seq x y z
N MET A 1 25.33 -1.82 -6.88
CA MET A 1 24.43 -2.99 -6.83
C MET A 1 23.66 -2.89 -5.52
N MET A 2 22.35 -2.71 -5.57
CA MET A 2 21.53 -2.54 -4.36
C MET A 2 21.38 -3.89 -3.66
N SER A 3 21.51 -3.94 -2.34
CA SER A 3 21.24 -5.18 -1.62
C SER A 3 19.75 -5.51 -1.65
N ILE A 4 19.40 -6.79 -1.56
CA ILE A 4 18.00 -7.22 -1.52
C ILE A 4 17.25 -6.61 -0.32
N VAL A 5 17.96 -6.39 0.80
CA VAL A 5 17.40 -5.73 1.99
C VAL A 5 17.08 -4.27 1.71
N GLU A 6 17.97 -3.55 1.02
CA GLU A 6 17.72 -2.17 0.62
C GLU A 6 16.56 -2.08 -0.37
N PHE A 7 16.41 -3.02 -1.30
CA PHE A 7 15.27 -3.07 -2.22
C PHE A 7 13.94 -3.09 -1.46
N PHE A 8 13.80 -4.00 -0.49
CA PHE A 8 12.57 -4.11 0.31
C PHE A 8 12.32 -2.87 1.19
N ARG A 9 13.36 -2.22 1.71
CA ARG A 9 13.23 -0.96 2.47
C ARG A 9 12.77 0.22 1.62
N ASN A 10 12.99 0.16 0.31
CA ASN A 10 12.62 1.22 -0.64
C ASN A 10 11.39 0.84 -1.48
N LEU A 11 10.61 -0.15 -1.05
CA LEU A 11 9.35 -0.46 -1.73
C LEU A 11 8.42 0.77 -1.66
N PRO A 12 7.80 1.15 -2.79
CA PRO A 12 6.85 2.25 -2.80
C PRO A 12 5.63 1.89 -1.95
N ARG A 13 5.03 2.91 -1.33
CA ARG A 13 3.76 2.75 -0.62
C ARG A 13 2.69 2.23 -1.57
N LYS A 14 1.80 1.38 -1.04
CA LYS A 14 0.65 0.89 -1.80
C LYS A 14 -0.26 2.06 -2.18
N LYS A 15 -0.64 2.14 -3.45
CA LYS A 15 -1.56 3.16 -3.97
C LYS A 15 -2.91 2.55 -4.30
N CYS A 16 -3.99 3.31 -4.08
CA CYS A 16 -5.33 2.91 -4.46
C CYS A 16 -5.47 2.93 -5.98
N ALA A 17 -5.96 1.83 -6.56
CA ALA A 17 -6.18 1.71 -8.00
C ALA A 17 -7.21 2.72 -8.55
N LYS A 18 -8.15 3.18 -7.71
CA LYS A 18 -9.21 4.10 -8.11
C LYS A 18 -8.82 5.56 -7.99
N CYS A 19 -8.26 5.98 -6.86
CA CYS A 19 -7.96 7.40 -6.60
C CYS A 19 -6.47 7.75 -6.64
N GLY A 20 -5.57 6.77 -6.70
CA GLY A 20 -4.12 6.98 -6.75
C GLY A 20 -3.46 7.41 -5.43
N ASN A 21 -4.26 7.64 -4.38
CA ASN A 21 -3.77 8.01 -3.06
C ASN A 21 -3.06 6.86 -2.37
N ASP A 22 -2.13 7.20 -1.48
CA ASP A 22 -1.47 6.21 -0.63
C ASP A 22 -2.49 5.56 0.30
N ILE A 23 -2.43 4.24 0.39
CA ILE A 23 -3.27 3.45 1.30
C ILE A 23 -2.50 3.28 2.60
N VAL A 24 -3.18 3.52 3.72
CA VAL A 24 -2.64 3.20 5.04
C VAL A 24 -2.77 1.69 5.26
N GLU A 25 -1.64 1.00 5.21
CA GLU A 25 -1.60 -0.44 5.44
C GLU A 25 -1.86 -0.73 6.92
N LYS A 26 -2.89 -1.54 7.20
CA LYS A 26 -3.23 -1.97 8.56
C LYS A 26 -2.73 -3.39 8.77
N ALA A 27 -1.71 -3.56 9.61
CA ALA A 27 -1.07 -4.84 9.87
C ALA A 27 -2.04 -5.93 10.36
N ASP A 28 -3.12 -5.53 11.04
CA ASP A 28 -4.13 -6.42 11.61
C ASP A 28 -5.29 -6.76 10.66
N CYS A 29 -5.31 -6.23 9.43
CA CYS A 29 -6.42 -6.43 8.49
C CYS A 29 -6.00 -7.23 7.25
N TYR A 30 -6.76 -8.28 6.92
CA TYR A 30 -6.58 -9.06 5.69
C TYR A 30 -6.92 -8.27 4.41
N VAL A 31 -7.62 -7.14 4.55
CA VAL A 31 -8.02 -6.26 3.45
C VAL A 31 -7.58 -4.85 3.78
N ASN A 32 -6.95 -4.20 2.81
CA ASN A 32 -6.68 -2.77 2.90
C ASN A 32 -7.88 -2.02 2.32
N LEU A 33 -8.44 -1.08 3.09
CA LEU A 33 -9.47 -0.17 2.65
C LEU A 33 -8.82 1.18 2.34
N CYS A 34 -9.29 1.85 1.29
CA CYS A 34 -8.86 3.21 1.03
C CYS A 34 -9.68 4.16 1.90
N ASP A 35 -9.03 4.95 2.76
CA ASP A 35 -9.76 5.88 3.65
C ASP A 35 -10.53 6.99 2.88
N ASN A 36 -10.18 7.20 1.61
CA ASN A 36 -10.82 8.18 0.73
C ASN A 36 -11.92 7.58 -0.15
N CYS A 37 -12.16 6.27 -0.08
CA CYS A 37 -13.12 5.60 -0.95
C CYS A 37 -13.86 4.48 -0.21
N ASP A 38 -15.19 4.42 -0.30
CA ASP A 38 -16.02 3.33 0.22
C ASP A 38 -15.92 2.01 -0.61
N HIS A 39 -14.69 1.55 -0.90
CA HIS A 39 -14.47 0.25 -1.54
C HIS A 39 -13.17 -0.41 -1.03
N PRO A 40 -13.11 -1.75 -0.99
CA PRO A 40 -11.86 -2.47 -0.78
C PRO A 40 -10.82 -2.00 -1.80
N ALA A 41 -9.58 -1.78 -1.35
CA ALA A 41 -8.47 -1.32 -2.19
C ALA A 41 -7.91 -2.47 -3.05
N LEU A 42 -8.81 -3.10 -3.82
CA LEU A 42 -8.54 -4.10 -4.85
C LEU A 42 -8.30 -3.40 -6.19
#